data_AF-W8RCV6-F1
#
_entry.id   AF-W8RCV6-F1
#
_cell.length_a   1.000
_cell.length_b   1.000
_cell.length_c   1.000
_cell.angle_alpha   90.00
_cell.angle_beta   90.00
_cell.angle_gamma   90.00
#
_symmetry.space_group_name_H-M   'P 1'
#
loop_
_entity.id
_entity.type
_entity.pdbx_description
1 polymer ?
#
loop_
_entity_poly.entity_id
_entity_poly.type
_entity_poly.pdbx_seq_one_letter_code
_entity_poly.pdbx_strand_id
1 'polypeptide(L)'
;MSLESIKILVDELSTLHVTRGVQPSELIDNLFEDDYVETSARKTSQGLVFDMTFQETDDDGSSSKVTMRYTYDLSRHLVLVEQKVAAKRFSTQWDRARAVQERLGRLEALLGERLPQDKVAEILSTIPHDYLALAPRLQLVA
;
A
#
# COMPACT_ATOMS: atom_id res chain seq x y z
N MET A 1 5.71 14.39 -23.21
CA MET A 1 4.93 14.02 -22.01
C MET A 1 3.65 13.38 -22.50
N SER A 2 3.62 12.05 -22.53
CA SER A 2 2.87 11.22 -23.50
C SER A 2 1.68 10.49 -22.88
N LEU A 3 0.75 10.04 -23.72
CA LEU A 3 -0.28 9.04 -23.41
C LEU A 3 0.28 7.81 -22.67
N GLU A 4 1.57 7.54 -22.83
CA GLU A 4 2.33 6.51 -22.12
C GLU A 4 2.32 6.71 -20.60
N SER A 5 2.45 7.94 -20.09
CA SER A 5 2.40 8.21 -18.65
C SER A 5 1.02 7.92 -18.06
N ILE A 6 -0.04 8.24 -18.80
CA ILE A 6 -1.43 7.91 -18.42
C ILE A 6 -1.60 6.39 -18.40
N LYS A 7 -1.11 5.69 -19.44
CA LYS A 7 -1.15 4.23 -19.50
C LYS A 7 -0.44 3.59 -18.31
N ILE A 8 0.77 4.05 -17.98
CA ILE A 8 1.53 3.56 -16.82
C ILE A 8 0.72 3.72 -15.53
N LEU A 9 0.10 4.88 -15.30
CA LEU A 9 -0.72 5.11 -14.10
C LEU A 9 -1.94 4.18 -14.03
N VAL A 10 -2.60 3.95 -15.17
CA VAL A 10 -3.73 3.02 -15.25
C VAL A 10 -3.28 1.57 -15.00
N ASP A 11 -2.12 1.18 -15.55
CA ASP A 11 -1.55 -0.15 -15.33
C ASP A 11 -1.13 -0.35 -13.86
N GLU A 12 -0.57 0.68 -13.22
CA GLU A 12 -0.24 0.67 -11.78
C GLU A 12 -1.49 0.57 -10.90
N LEU A 13 -2.54 1.35 -11.20
CA LEU A 13 -3.83 1.27 -10.50
C LEU A 13 -4.45 -0.11 -10.70
N SER A 14 -4.44 -0.64 -11.92
CA SER A 14 -4.95 -1.98 -12.22
C SER A 14 -4.18 -3.05 -11.44
N THR A 15 -2.85 -2.93 -11.38
CA THR A 15 -1.98 -3.83 -10.60
C THR A 15 -2.30 -3.74 -9.13
N LEU A 16 -2.43 -2.52 -8.58
CA LEU A 16 -2.87 -2.35 -7.21
C LEU A 16 -4.24 -2.98 -6.98
N HIS A 17 -5.13 -3.05 -7.97
CA HIS A 17 -6.49 -3.58 -7.77
C HIS A 17 -6.48 -5.09 -7.65
N VAL A 18 -5.79 -5.74 -8.59
CA VAL A 18 -5.80 -7.19 -8.75
C VAL A 18 -4.83 -7.90 -7.81
N THR A 19 -3.77 -7.21 -7.35
CA THR A 19 -2.76 -7.80 -6.48
C THR A 19 -3.14 -7.67 -5.01
N ARG A 20 -2.96 -8.79 -4.29
CA ARG A 20 -3.16 -8.87 -2.84
C ARG A 20 -1.98 -8.32 -2.03
N GLY A 21 -0.88 -7.95 -2.68
CA GLY A 21 0.39 -7.67 -2.02
C GLY A 21 1.04 -8.95 -1.46
N VAL A 22 2.22 -8.80 -0.85
CA VAL A 22 2.96 -9.93 -0.27
C VAL A 22 2.13 -10.63 0.82
N GLN A 23 1.93 -11.94 0.69
CA GLN A 23 1.11 -12.71 1.62
C GLN A 23 1.93 -13.24 2.81
N PRO A 24 1.31 -13.50 3.98
CA PRO A 24 2.02 -14.07 5.13
C PRO A 24 2.73 -15.39 4.83
N SER A 25 2.18 -16.22 3.94
CA SER A 25 2.80 -17.47 3.50
C SER A 25 4.08 -17.26 2.69
N GLU A 26 4.25 -16.10 2.05
CA GLU A 26 5.48 -15.74 1.33
C GLU A 26 6.54 -15.17 2.29
N LEU A 27 6.12 -14.62 3.44
CA LEU A 27 7.01 -14.04 4.44
C LEU A 27 7.55 -15.07 5.42
N ILE A 28 6.82 -16.17 5.64
CA ILE A 28 7.16 -17.14 6.68
C ILE A 28 8.43 -17.93 6.36
N ASP A 29 8.75 -18.09 5.08
CA ASP A 29 9.97 -18.78 4.64
C ASP A 29 11.23 -18.03 5.11
N ASN A 30 11.15 -16.71 5.25
CA ASN A 30 12.27 -15.91 5.77
C ASN A 30 12.63 -16.26 7.22
N LEU A 31 11.71 -16.86 8.00
CA LEU A 31 11.98 -17.23 9.39
C LEU A 31 13.03 -18.34 9.52
N PHE A 32 13.34 -19.06 8.44
CA PHE A 32 14.40 -20.06 8.43
C PHE A 32 15.80 -19.47 8.26
N GLU A 33 15.89 -18.17 7.94
CA GLU A 33 17.16 -17.45 7.84
C GLU A 33 17.65 -16.98 9.22
N ASP A 34 18.97 -17.02 9.45
CA ASP A 34 19.58 -16.80 10.77
C ASP A 34 19.29 -15.41 11.37
N ASP A 35 19.12 -14.40 10.52
CA ASP A 35 18.89 -13.03 10.95
C ASP A 35 17.46 -12.80 11.49
N TYR A 36 16.52 -13.71 11.23
CA TYR A 36 15.13 -13.58 11.65
C TYR A 36 14.92 -14.14 13.06
N VAL A 37 14.35 -13.31 13.93
CA VAL A 37 14.28 -13.57 15.38
C VAL A 37 12.91 -14.04 15.81
N GLU A 38 11.85 -13.42 15.27
CA GLU A 38 10.50 -13.65 15.75
C GLU A 38 9.46 -13.30 14.68
N THR A 39 8.37 -14.07 14.64
CA THR A 39 7.14 -13.68 13.95
C THR A 39 5.95 -13.80 14.88
N SER A 40 4.95 -12.94 14.70
CA SER A 40 3.66 -13.09 15.36
C SER A 40 2.53 -12.75 14.39
N ALA A 41 1.42 -13.47 14.49
CA ALA A 41 0.23 -13.22 13.71
C ALA A 41 -0.97 -13.05 14.65
N ARG A 42 -1.74 -11.98 14.46
CA ARG A 42 -2.96 -11.73 15.22
C ARG A 42 -4.14 -11.47 14.28
N LYS A 43 -5.23 -12.21 14.47
CA LYS A 43 -6.50 -11.92 13.82
C LYS A 43 -7.16 -10.73 14.53
N THR A 44 -7.73 -9.82 13.76
CA THR A 44 -8.49 -8.67 14.26
C THR A 44 -9.90 -8.69 13.67
N SER A 45 -10.77 -7.79 14.13
CA SER A 45 -12.09 -7.61 13.49
C SER A 45 -12.00 -7.04 12.07
N GLN A 46 -10.87 -6.40 11.72
CA GLN A 46 -10.65 -5.76 10.43
C GLN A 46 -9.83 -6.63 9.46
N GLY A 47 -9.28 -7.75 9.93
CA GLY A 47 -8.46 -8.65 9.12
C GLY A 47 -7.37 -9.34 9.92
N LEU A 48 -6.11 -9.21 9.47
CA LEU A 48 -4.94 -9.87 10.05
C LEU A 48 -3.81 -8.86 10.21
N VAL A 49 -3.06 -8.96 11.31
CA VAL A 49 -1.77 -8.28 11.44
C VAL A 49 -0.69 -9.33 11.62
N PHE A 50 0.36 -9.23 10.81
CA PHE A 50 1.54 -10.08 10.84
C PHE A 50 2.76 -9.23 11.15
N ASP A 51 3.44 -9.49 12.26
CA ASP A 51 4.66 -8.81 12.66
C ASP A 51 5.84 -9.78 12.46
N MET A 52 6.93 -9.32 11.86
CA MET A 52 8.16 -10.08 11.62
C MET A 52 9.36 -9.26 12.08
N THR A 53 10.24 -9.85 12.87
CA THR A 53 11.39 -9.18 13.46
C THR A 53 12.68 -9.88 13.06
N PHE A 54 13.66 -9.10 12.61
CA PHE A 54 15.01 -9.56 12.26
C PHE A 54 16.08 -8.63 12.86
N GLN A 55 17.32 -9.09 12.86
CA GLN A 55 18.48 -8.29 13.21
C GLN A 55 19.09 -7.73 11.94
N GLU A 56 19.37 -6.43 11.95
CA GLU A 56 20.08 -5.75 10.89
C GLU A 56 21.36 -5.18 11.51
N THR A 57 22.50 -5.48 10.90
CA THR A 57 23.80 -4.94 11.31
C THR A 57 24.13 -3.77 10.38
N ASP A 58 24.38 -2.59 10.96
CA ASP A 58 24.83 -1.44 10.17
C ASP A 58 26.31 -1.55 9.78
N ASP A 59 26.75 -0.63 8.91
CA ASP A 59 28.14 -0.59 8.41
C ASP A 59 29.18 -0.42 9.53
N ASP A 60 28.78 0.10 10.69
CA ASP A 60 29.61 0.29 11.88
C ASP A 60 29.63 -0.95 12.80
N GLY A 61 28.95 -2.04 12.41
CA GLY A 61 28.88 -3.30 13.16
C GLY A 61 27.88 -3.30 14.32
N SER A 62 27.03 -2.28 14.42
CA SER A 62 25.98 -2.21 15.44
C SER A 62 24.73 -2.95 14.98
N SER A 63 24.31 -3.95 15.77
CA SER A 63 23.08 -4.71 15.50
C SER A 63 21.84 -3.99 16.03
N SER A 64 20.82 -3.83 15.20
CA SER A 64 19.52 -3.28 15.55
C SER A 64 18.40 -4.26 15.24
N LYS A 65 17.42 -4.39 16.14
CA LYS A 65 16.20 -5.16 15.84
C LYS A 65 15.27 -4.33 14.96
N VAL A 66 14.86 -4.88 13.83
CA VAL A 66 13.86 -4.28 12.94
C VAL A 66 12.62 -5.14 12.98
N THR A 67 11.47 -4.54 13.30
CA THR A 67 10.16 -5.19 13.22
C THR A 67 9.35 -4.59 12.08
N MET A 68 9.00 -5.42 11.10
CA MET A 68 8.07 -5.10 10.02
C MET A 68 6.67 -5.58 10.42
N ARG A 69 5.66 -4.73 10.20
CA ARG A 69 4.25 -5.04 10.46
C ARG A 69 3.48 -4.95 9.15
N TYR A 70 2.81 -6.03 8.81
CA TYR A 70 1.97 -6.17 7.63
C TYR A 70 0.52 -6.29 8.10
N THR A 71 -0.32 -5.34 7.70
CA THR A 71 -1.75 -5.33 8.03
C THR A 71 -2.55 -5.68 6.79
N TYR A 72 -3.43 -6.65 6.93
CA TYR A 72 -4.30 -7.16 5.87
C TYR A 72 -5.76 -6.93 6.21
N ASP A 73 -6.58 -6.69 5.20
CA ASP A 73 -8.04 -6.64 5.32
C ASP A 73 -8.69 -8.04 5.33
N LEU A 74 -10.02 -8.09 5.48
CA LEU A 74 -10.80 -9.34 5.43
C LEU A 74 -10.75 -10.03 4.05
N SER A 75 -10.49 -9.26 2.99
CA SER A 75 -10.32 -9.74 1.61
C SER A 75 -8.89 -10.23 1.33
N ARG A 76 -8.01 -10.24 2.34
CA ARG A 76 -6.60 -10.65 2.28
C ARG A 76 -5.70 -9.72 1.46
N HIS A 77 -6.11 -8.47 1.22
CA HIS A 77 -5.22 -7.47 0.65
C HIS A 77 -4.33 -6.89 1.74
N LEU A 78 -3.03 -6.77 1.44
CA LEU A 78 -2.11 -5.97 2.24
C LEU A 78 -2.52 -4.50 2.10
N VAL A 79 -2.86 -3.87 3.21
CA VAL A 79 -3.33 -2.47 3.25
C VAL A 79 -2.30 -1.51 3.83
N LEU A 80 -1.45 -1.99 4.74
CA LEU A 80 -0.47 -1.15 5.43
C LEU A 80 0.78 -1.95 5.79
N VAL A 81 1.94 -1.36 5.54
CA VAL A 81 3.24 -1.83 6.01
C VAL A 81 3.85 -0.76 6.91
N GLU A 82 4.22 -1.15 8.13
CA GLU A 82 4.91 -0.29 9.08
C GLU A 82 6.23 -0.91 9.51
N GLN A 83 7.20 -0.07 9.87
CA GLN A 83 8.50 -0.50 10.37
C GLN A 83 8.77 0.13 11.73
N LYS A 84 9.38 -0.65 12.61
CA LYS A 84 9.93 -0.20 13.87
C LYS A 84 11.39 -0.61 13.94
N VAL A 85 12.28 0.35 14.20
CA VAL A 85 13.71 0.08 14.44
C VAL A 85 14.03 0.28 15.92
N ALA A 86 14.61 -0.75 16.54
CA ALA A 86 14.92 -0.81 17.96
C ALA A 86 13.69 -0.47 18.84
N ALA A 87 13.86 0.46 19.80
CA ALA A 87 12.82 0.91 20.72
C ALA A 87 11.96 2.07 20.19
N LYS A 88 12.07 2.41 18.89
CA LYS A 88 11.29 3.50 18.30
C LYS A 88 9.81 3.11 18.13
N ARG A 89 8.99 4.06 17.68
CA ARG A 89 7.61 3.80 17.27
C ARG A 89 7.57 3.24 15.85
N PHE A 90 6.46 2.59 15.51
CA PHE A 90 6.18 2.22 14.13
C PHE A 90 6.03 3.46 13.25
N SER A 91 6.62 3.42 12.06
CA SER A 91 6.45 4.39 10.99
C SER A 91 5.92 3.70 9.74
N THR A 92 4.96 4.33 9.06
CA THR A 92 4.41 3.83 7.81
C THR A 92 5.48 3.81 6.73
N GLN A 93 5.72 2.63 6.16
CA GLN A 93 6.58 2.42 4.99
C GLN A 93 5.75 2.43 3.71
N TRP A 94 4.56 1.85 3.77
CA TRP A 94 3.66 1.78 2.63
C TRP A 94 2.21 1.71 3.08
N ASP A 95 1.34 2.45 2.40
CA ASP A 95 -0.09 2.48 2.65
C ASP A 95 -0.81 2.39 1.30
N ARG A 96 -1.70 1.39 1.17
CA ARG A 96 -2.42 1.11 -0.08
C ARG A 96 -3.36 2.24 -0.46
N ALA A 97 -4.09 2.79 0.49
CA ALA A 97 -5.05 3.87 0.24
C ALA A 97 -4.32 5.13 -0.23
N ARG A 98 -3.22 5.47 0.44
CA ARG A 98 -2.36 6.58 0.02
C ARG A 98 -1.76 6.35 -1.37
N ALA A 99 -1.26 5.15 -1.65
CA ALA A 99 -0.69 4.78 -2.94
C ALA A 99 -1.71 4.91 -4.09
N VAL A 100 -2.97 4.54 -3.85
CA VAL A 100 -4.08 4.72 -4.80
C VAL A 100 -4.38 6.20 -5.00
N GLN A 101 -4.60 6.95 -3.91
CA GLN A 101 -4.93 8.37 -3.96
C GLN A 101 -3.88 9.19 -4.73
N GLU A 102 -2.59 8.92 -4.50
CA GLU A 102 -1.50 9.61 -5.20
C GLU A 102 -1.53 9.35 -6.71
N ARG A 103 -1.87 8.13 -7.14
CA ARG A 103 -1.97 7.77 -8.56
C ARG A 103 -3.22 8.35 -9.21
N LEU A 104 -4.36 8.33 -8.51
CA LEU A 104 -5.59 8.96 -8.97
C LEU A 104 -5.41 10.47 -9.14
N GLY A 105 -4.81 11.16 -8.18
CA GLY A 105 -4.54 12.60 -8.29
C GLY A 105 -3.61 12.95 -9.45
N ARG A 106 -2.60 12.11 -9.71
CA ARG A 106 -1.73 12.28 -10.89
C ARG A 106 -2.49 12.05 -12.20
N LEU A 107 -3.35 11.03 -12.24
CA LEU A 107 -4.17 10.72 -13.41
C LEU A 107 -5.14 11.86 -13.72
N GLU A 108 -5.83 12.38 -12.70
CA GLU A 108 -6.73 13.53 -12.81
C GLU A 108 -6.00 14.77 -13.34
N ALA A 109 -4.83 15.09 -12.79
CA ALA A 109 -4.02 16.23 -13.26
C ALA A 109 -3.65 16.08 -14.75
N LEU A 110 -3.15 14.92 -15.17
CA LEU A 110 -2.75 14.66 -16.56
C LEU A 110 -3.93 14.68 -17.54
N LEU A 111 -5.10 14.20 -17.11
CA LEU A 111 -6.32 14.25 -17.93
C LEU A 111 -6.84 15.68 -18.03
N GLY A 112 -6.83 16.44 -16.93
CA GLY A 112 -7.28 17.83 -16.88
C GLY A 112 -6.44 18.80 -17.73
N GLU A 113 -5.18 18.45 -18.02
CA GLU A 113 -4.36 19.20 -18.99
C GLU A 113 -4.87 19.08 -20.44
N ARG A 114 -5.70 18.07 -20.75
CA ARG A 114 -6.08 17.72 -22.14
C ARG A 114 -7.57 17.66 -22.40
N LEU A 115 -8.37 17.44 -21.38
CA LEU A 115 -9.80 17.22 -21.48
C LEU A 115 -10.56 18.23 -20.62
N PRO A 116 -11.77 18.64 -21.03
CA PRO A 116 -12.63 19.44 -20.17
C PRO A 116 -13.05 18.61 -18.93
N GLN A 117 -13.35 19.31 -17.84
CA GLN A 117 -13.53 18.72 -16.51
C GLN A 117 -14.66 17.67 -16.45
N ASP A 118 -15.73 17.85 -17.22
CA ASP A 118 -16.84 16.89 -17.32
C ASP A 118 -16.38 15.54 -17.89
N LYS A 119 -15.50 15.56 -18.89
CA LYS A 119 -14.90 14.35 -19.47
C LYS A 119 -13.91 13.68 -18.55
N VAL A 120 -13.15 14.45 -17.77
CA VAL A 120 -12.27 13.89 -16.73
C VAL A 120 -13.11 13.18 -15.67
N ALA A 121 -14.19 13.80 -15.20
CA ALA A 121 -15.10 13.21 -14.23
C ALA A 121 -15.76 11.93 -14.76
N GLU A 122 -16.21 11.92 -16.02
CA GLU A 122 -16.75 10.74 -16.70
C GLU A 122 -15.75 9.59 -16.70
N ILE A 123 -14.48 9.83 -17.06
CA ILE A 123 -13.43 8.81 -17.05
C ILE A 123 -13.17 8.31 -15.62
N LEU A 124 -12.98 9.20 -14.64
CA LEU A 124 -12.70 8.79 -13.26
C LEU A 124 -13.86 8.01 -12.63
N SER A 125 -15.10 8.24 -13.06
CA SER A 125 -16.27 7.47 -12.63
C SER A 125 -16.27 6.00 -13.08
N THR A 126 -15.44 5.64 -14.07
CA THR A 126 -15.27 4.25 -14.51
C THR A 126 -14.32 3.44 -13.64
N ILE A 127 -13.60 4.09 -12.72
CA ILE A 127 -12.68 3.44 -11.80
C ILE A 127 -13.48 2.64 -10.75
N PRO A 128 -13.04 1.42 -10.38
CA PRO A 128 -13.74 0.60 -9.40
C PRO A 128 -14.07 1.36 -8.11
N HIS A 129 -15.33 1.25 -7.65
CA HIS A 129 -15.86 1.98 -6.50
C HIS A 129 -15.10 1.71 -5.20
N ASP A 130 -14.45 0.55 -5.08
CA ASP A 130 -13.60 0.19 -3.96
C ASP A 130 -12.42 1.17 -3.77
N TYR A 131 -12.00 1.85 -4.85
CA TYR A 131 -11.03 2.95 -4.79
C TYR A 131 -11.64 4.30 -4.42
N LEU A 132 -12.88 4.55 -4.83
CA LEU A 132 -13.60 5.77 -4.47
C LEU A 132 -13.98 5.79 -2.99
N ALA A 133 -14.22 4.63 -2.39
CA ALA A 133 -14.41 4.49 -0.93
C ALA A 133 -13.18 4.94 -0.12
N LEU A 134 -11.99 4.91 -0.73
CA LEU A 134 -10.73 5.36 -0.13
C LEU A 134 -10.45 6.85 -0.40
N ALA A 135 -11.21 7.53 -1.26
CA ALA A 135 -11.03 8.94 -1.60
C ALA A 135 -12.25 9.76 -1.11
N PRO A 136 -12.25 10.26 0.14
CA PRO A 136 -13.42 10.90 0.74
C PRO A 136 -13.74 12.31 0.20
N ARG A 137 -13.19 12.70 -0.96
CA ARG A 137 -13.42 14.04 -1.53
C ARG A 137 -14.44 13.95 -2.67
N LEU A 138 -15.50 14.74 -2.48
CA LEU A 138 -16.53 15.15 -3.45
C LEU A 138 -17.74 14.22 -3.61
N GLN A 139 -18.58 14.19 -2.58
CA GLN A 139 -20.01 14.32 -2.82
C GLN A 139 -20.51 15.55 -2.06
N LEU A 140 -20.68 16.65 -2.80
CA LEU A 140 -21.59 17.71 -2.38
C LEU A 140 -23.00 17.10 -2.47
N VAL A 141 -23.52 16.70 -1.32
CA VAL A 141 -24.92 16.31 -1.17
C VAL A 141 -25.74 17.58 -1.39
N ALA A 142 -26.52 17.59 -2.47
CA ALA A 142 -27.60 18.56 -2.69
C ALA A 142 -28.80 18.21 -1.80
#